data_AF-A0A9D5KB88-F1
#
_entry.id   AF-A0A9D5KB88-F1
#
_cell.length_a   1.000
_cell.length_b   1.000
_cell.length_c   1.000
_cell.angle_alpha   90.00
_cell.angle_beta   90.00
_cell.angle_gamma   90.00
#
_symmetry.space_group_name_H-M   'P 1'
#
loop_
_entity.id
_entity.type
_entity.pdbx_description
1 polymer ?
#
loop_
_entity_poly.entity_id
_entity_poly.type
_entity_poly.pdbx_seq_one_letter_code
_entity_poly.pdbx_strand_id
1 'polypeptide(L)'
;MNETVYKWKPKDKLLYVLSMIPFLAVFAGASYILATYSIYLMLILFALYIITNVFQAGCCVGCPYRGKYCPALCGVYLGNLLSVILYRNRKFDAKFFKVNATLGEIMVLVVALFPVYWVFRTAWYLLIIYFSLIAAHFVLFMSTQCGKCSYNKTCPAGQFTLSCRRRQEAKTE
;
A
#
# COMPACT_ATOMS: atom_id res chain seq x y z
N MET A 1 -0.29 0.58 25.71
CA MET A 1 0.94 1.23 25.19
C MET A 1 0.59 2.65 24.77
N ASN A 2 0.99 3.65 25.56
CA ASN A 2 0.90 5.07 25.19
C ASN A 2 2.09 5.42 24.29
N GLU A 3 2.11 4.88 23.06
CA GLU A 3 3.01 5.43 22.06
C GLU A 3 2.43 6.76 21.60
N THR A 4 3.25 7.81 21.64
CA THR A 4 2.88 9.14 21.17
C THR A 4 2.42 9.04 19.71
N VAL A 5 1.12 9.21 19.48
CA VAL A 5 0.54 9.17 18.12
C VAL A 5 1.23 10.22 17.26
N TYR A 6 1.91 9.78 16.21
CA TYR A 6 2.61 10.67 15.29
C TYR A 6 1.62 11.63 14.59
N LYS A 7 1.94 12.92 14.56
CA LYS A 7 1.11 13.91 13.86
C LYS A 7 1.66 14.13 12.45
N TRP A 8 0.91 13.69 11.44
CA TRP A 8 1.26 13.87 10.03
C TRP A 8 1.44 15.35 9.65
N LYS A 9 2.66 15.73 9.26
CA LYS A 9 2.99 17.09 8.83
C LYS A 9 2.57 17.29 7.36
N PRO A 10 2.37 18.54 6.88
CA PRO A 10 2.08 18.81 5.47
C PRO A 10 3.13 18.22 4.52
N LYS A 11 4.40 18.27 4.89
CA LYS A 11 5.51 17.64 4.14
C LYS A 11 5.32 16.12 3.97
N ASP A 12 4.84 15.42 4.99
CA ASP A 12 4.63 13.97 4.92
C ASP A 12 3.51 13.62 3.94
N LYS A 13 2.43 14.43 3.96
CA LYS A 13 1.31 14.30 3.02
C LYS A 13 1.74 14.55 1.58
N LEU A 14 2.60 15.56 1.36
CA LEU A 14 3.16 15.82 0.04
C LEU A 14 4.04 14.66 -0.43
N LEU A 15 4.93 14.14 0.42
CA LEU A 15 5.76 12.98 0.10
C LEU A 15 4.92 11.74 -0.20
N TYR A 16 3.81 11.55 0.50
CA TYR A 16 2.85 10.49 0.19
C TYR A 16 2.25 10.69 -1.20
N VAL A 17 1.74 11.87 -1.53
CA VAL A 17 1.18 12.17 -2.86
C VAL A 17 2.23 11.92 -3.95
N LEU A 18 3.48 12.35 -3.74
CA LEU A 18 4.57 12.08 -4.68
C LEU A 18 4.85 10.58 -4.81
N SER A 19 4.83 9.83 -3.71
CA SER A 19 4.98 8.38 -3.75
C SER A 19 3.82 7.68 -4.47
N MET A 20 2.66 8.31 -4.59
CA MET A 20 1.51 7.75 -5.34
C MET A 20 1.63 7.92 -6.85
N ILE A 21 2.44 8.85 -7.35
CA ILE A 21 2.55 9.11 -8.79
C ILE A 21 2.98 7.85 -9.56
N PRO A 22 4.03 7.11 -9.16
CA PRO A 22 4.42 5.90 -9.89
C PRO A 22 3.35 4.81 -9.81
N PHE A 23 2.68 4.66 -8.66
CA PHE A 23 1.56 3.72 -8.52
C PHE A 23 0.41 4.06 -9.45
N LEU A 24 -0.02 5.33 -9.50
CA LEU A 24 -1.12 5.76 -10.36
C LEU A 24 -0.77 5.58 -11.84
N ALA A 25 0.47 5.89 -12.24
CA ALA A 25 0.95 5.66 -13.60
C ALA A 25 0.90 4.16 -13.97
N VAL A 26 1.39 3.28 -13.09
CA VAL A 26 1.33 1.82 -13.28
C VAL A 26 -0.10 1.32 -13.35
N PHE A 27 -0.95 1.74 -12.41
CA PHE A 27 -2.32 1.26 -12.31
C PHE A 27 -3.16 1.74 -13.50
N ALA A 28 -3.06 3.01 -13.88
CA ALA A 28 -3.76 3.56 -15.05
C ALA A 28 -3.24 2.96 -16.36
N GLY A 29 -1.91 2.85 -16.51
CA GLY A 29 -1.29 2.23 -17.69
C GLY A 29 -1.66 0.77 -17.86
N ALA A 30 -1.60 -0.02 -16.78
CA ALA A 30 -2.04 -1.41 -16.79
C ALA A 30 -3.54 -1.53 -17.11
N SER A 31 -4.38 -0.69 -16.50
CA SER A 31 -5.82 -0.68 -16.77
C SER A 31 -6.12 -0.37 -18.24
N TYR A 32 -5.44 0.62 -18.82
CA TYR A 32 -5.56 0.96 -20.24
C TYR A 32 -5.14 -0.22 -21.13
N ILE A 33 -3.97 -0.81 -20.90
CA ILE A 33 -3.49 -1.97 -21.67
C ILE A 33 -4.50 -3.12 -21.57
N LEU A 34 -4.96 -3.47 -20.37
CA LEU A 34 -5.93 -4.55 -20.18
C LEU A 34 -7.24 -4.26 -20.94
N ALA A 35 -7.72 -3.01 -20.91
CA ALA A 35 -8.92 -2.60 -21.64
C ALA A 35 -8.77 -2.73 -23.16
N THR A 36 -7.57 -2.55 -23.73
CA THR A 36 -7.33 -2.78 -25.16
C THR A 36 -7.47 -4.24 -25.57
N TYR A 37 -7.18 -5.20 -24.66
CA TYR A 37 -7.40 -6.63 -24.92
C TYR A 37 -8.82 -7.06 -24.60
N SER A 38 -9.36 -6.64 -23.44
CA SER A 38 -10.70 -6.96 -23.00
C SER A 38 -11.11 -6.09 -21.82
N ILE A 39 -12.28 -5.44 -21.92
CA ILE A 39 -12.83 -4.65 -20.82
C ILE A 39 -13.00 -5.47 -19.52
N TYR A 40 -13.27 -6.78 -19.63
CA TYR A 40 -13.41 -7.67 -18.47
C TYR A 40 -12.10 -7.80 -17.68
N LEU A 41 -10.94 -7.77 -18.33
CA LEU A 41 -9.65 -7.83 -17.64
C LEU A 41 -9.41 -6.58 -16.78
N MET A 42 -9.78 -5.41 -17.29
CA MET A 42 -9.75 -4.16 -16.52
C MET A 42 -10.70 -4.23 -15.31
N LEU A 43 -11.91 -4.75 -15.51
CA LEU A 43 -12.88 -4.93 -14.42
C LEU A 43 -12.36 -5.91 -13.36
N ILE A 44 -11.69 -7.00 -13.75
CA ILE A 44 -11.04 -7.93 -12.82
C ILE A 44 -9.94 -7.22 -12.02
N LEU A 45 -9.08 -6.43 -12.66
CA LEU A 45 -8.06 -5.65 -11.96
C LEU A 45 -8.68 -4.72 -10.91
N PHE A 46 -9.76 -4.02 -11.25
CA PHE A 46 -10.48 -3.16 -10.30
C PHE A 46 -11.14 -3.94 -9.17
N ALA A 47 -11.73 -5.10 -9.45
CA ALA A 47 -12.29 -5.96 -8.42
C ALA A 47 -11.21 -6.45 -7.44
N LEU A 48 -10.06 -6.91 -7.94
CA LEU A 48 -8.91 -7.31 -7.13
C LEU A 48 -8.39 -6.13 -6.28
N TYR A 49 -8.32 -4.94 -6.85
CA TYR A 49 -7.94 -3.73 -6.13
C TYR A 49 -8.93 -3.39 -5.01
N ILE A 50 -10.25 -3.46 -5.25
CA ILE A 50 -11.27 -3.23 -4.22
C ILE A 50 -11.16 -4.26 -3.09
N ILE A 51 -10.99 -5.55 -3.42
CA ILE A 51 -10.78 -6.61 -2.42
C ILE A 51 -9.53 -6.33 -1.57
N THR A 52 -8.45 -5.89 -2.20
CA THR A 52 -7.23 -5.46 -1.50
C THR A 52 -7.54 -4.33 -0.51
N ASN A 53 -8.33 -3.33 -0.91
CA ASN A 53 -8.74 -2.23 -0.04
C ASN A 53 -9.57 -2.71 1.17
N VAL A 54 -10.39 -3.76 1.03
CA VAL A 54 -11.16 -4.35 2.14
C VAL A 54 -10.23 -4.97 3.19
N PHE A 55 -9.22 -5.76 2.77
CA PHE A 55 -8.24 -6.31 3.71
C PHE A 55 -7.41 -5.19 4.38
N GLN A 56 -7.03 -4.15 3.63
CA GLN A 56 -6.36 -2.98 4.20
C GLN A 56 -7.24 -2.23 5.21
N ALA A 57 -8.55 -2.18 4.98
CA ALA A 57 -9.51 -1.62 5.93
C ALA A 57 -9.56 -2.43 7.24
N GLY A 58 -9.40 -3.75 7.15
CA GLY A 58 -9.26 -4.63 8.31
C GLY A 58 -8.00 -4.32 9.13
N CYS A 59 -6.88 -4.02 8.48
CA CYS A 59 -5.64 -3.59 9.14
C CYS A 59 -5.79 -2.24 9.87
N CYS A 60 -6.69 -1.38 9.38
CA CYS A 60 -6.94 -0.06 9.96
C CYS A 60 -7.87 -0.09 11.20
N VAL A 61 -8.42 -1.25 11.56
CA VAL A 61 -9.25 -1.39 12.78
C VAL A 61 -8.38 -1.07 14.00
N GLY A 62 -8.86 -0.16 14.86
CA GLY A 62 -8.13 0.30 16.04
C GLY A 62 -7.01 1.32 15.79
N CYS A 63 -6.76 1.71 14.52
CA CYS A 63 -5.78 2.72 14.20
C CYS A 63 -6.22 4.10 14.71
N PRO A 64 -5.35 4.90 15.36
CA PRO A 64 -5.69 6.27 15.79
C PRO A 64 -6.02 7.21 14.61
N TYR A 65 -5.58 6.86 13.40
CA TYR A 65 -5.86 7.60 12.17
C TYR A 65 -7.09 7.10 11.41
N ARG A 66 -7.88 6.18 11.97
CA ARG A 66 -9.08 5.65 11.33
C ARG A 66 -10.09 6.76 11.00
N GLY A 67 -10.57 6.82 9.77
CA GLY A 67 -11.41 7.91 9.26
C GLY A 67 -10.69 9.26 9.06
N LYS A 68 -9.38 9.31 9.31
CA LYS A 68 -8.51 10.46 9.07
C LYS A 68 -7.42 10.07 8.07
N TYR A 69 -6.57 11.03 7.70
CA TYR A 69 -5.43 10.75 6.83
C TYR A 69 -4.54 9.65 7.42
N CYS A 70 -4.42 8.53 6.71
CA CYS A 70 -3.57 7.41 7.04
C CYS A 70 -3.04 6.82 5.73
N PRO A 71 -1.71 6.80 5.50
CA PRO A 71 -1.15 6.07 4.38
C PRO A 71 -1.26 4.58 4.68
N ALA A 72 -2.36 3.95 4.24
CA ALA A 72 -2.53 2.50 4.31
C ALA A 72 -1.47 1.81 3.43
N LEU A 73 -1.26 0.52 3.62
CA LEU A 73 -0.20 -0.26 2.95
C LEU A 73 -0.14 0.06 1.45
N CYS A 74 1.05 0.44 0.96
CA CYS A 74 1.31 0.82 -0.43
C CYS A 74 0.33 1.87 -1.01
N GLY A 75 -0.17 2.79 -0.17
CA GLY A 75 -0.98 3.91 -0.64
C GLY A 75 -2.40 3.55 -1.10
N VAL A 76 -2.91 2.42 -0.65
CA VAL A 76 -4.27 1.95 -0.93
C VAL A 76 -5.30 2.87 -0.24
N TYR A 77 -5.74 3.89 -0.99
CA TYR A 77 -6.35 5.14 -0.49
C TYR A 77 -7.66 4.96 0.29
N LEU A 78 -8.36 3.84 0.13
CA LEU A 78 -9.69 3.67 0.71
C LEU A 78 -9.69 2.87 2.02
N GLY A 79 -8.59 2.21 2.41
CA GLY A 79 -8.58 1.32 3.57
C GLY A 79 -9.01 2.01 4.87
N ASN A 80 -8.47 3.20 5.15
CA ASN A 80 -8.80 3.99 6.35
C ASN A 80 -10.26 4.46 6.40
N LEU A 81 -10.83 4.84 5.25
CA LEU A 81 -12.22 5.28 5.10
C LEU A 81 -13.18 4.09 5.14
N LEU A 82 -12.91 3.05 4.36
CA LEU A 82 -13.64 1.79 4.36
C LEU A 82 -13.65 1.14 5.74
N SER A 83 -12.59 1.30 6.52
CA SER A 83 -12.56 0.79 7.88
C SER A 83 -13.67 1.40 8.74
N VAL A 84 -13.96 2.70 8.60
CA VAL A 84 -15.06 3.37 9.33
C VAL A 84 -16.41 2.79 8.92
N ILE A 85 -16.59 2.47 7.65
CA ILE A 85 -17.85 1.96 7.10
C ILE A 85 -18.03 0.47 7.45
N LEU A 86 -17.09 -0.38 7.04
CA LEU A 86 -17.21 -1.85 7.13
C LEU A 86 -17.02 -2.40 8.54
N TYR A 87 -16.19 -1.75 9.36
CA TYR A 87 -15.80 -2.27 10.66
C TYR A 87 -16.20 -1.37 11.83
N ARG A 88 -17.17 -0.47 11.66
CA ARG A 88 -17.48 0.65 12.60
C ARG A 88 -17.38 0.29 14.08
N ASN A 89 -17.96 -0.84 14.49
CA ASN A 89 -18.07 -1.27 15.88
C ASN A 89 -16.94 -2.24 16.33
N ARG A 90 -15.98 -2.54 15.47
CA ARG A 90 -14.89 -3.48 15.77
C ARG A 90 -13.74 -2.77 16.50
N LYS A 91 -13.24 -3.40 17.57
CA LYS A 91 -12.03 -3.00 18.30
C LYS A 91 -10.79 -3.71 17.73
N PHE A 92 -9.60 -3.20 18.05
CA PHE A 92 -8.35 -3.83 17.63
C PHE A 92 -8.28 -5.28 18.15
N ASP A 93 -7.93 -6.19 17.26
CA ASP A 93 -7.63 -7.59 17.56
C ASP A 93 -6.38 -7.98 16.77
N ALA A 94 -5.36 -8.49 17.47
CA ALA A 94 -4.06 -8.77 16.87
C ALA A 94 -4.13 -9.90 15.84
N LYS A 95 -4.96 -10.92 16.08
CA LYS A 95 -5.16 -12.04 15.14
C LYS A 95 -5.83 -11.56 13.86
N PHE A 96 -6.90 -10.78 13.98
CA PHE A 96 -7.59 -10.17 12.85
C PHE A 96 -6.66 -9.25 12.05
N PHE A 97 -5.88 -8.40 12.73
CA PHE A 97 -4.87 -7.56 12.07
C PHE A 97 -3.89 -8.41 11.26
N LYS A 98 -3.30 -9.44 11.86
CA LYS A 98 -2.32 -10.31 11.19
C LYS A 98 -2.89 -10.99 9.95
N VAL A 99 -4.10 -11.55 10.04
CA VAL A 99 -4.77 -12.20 8.90
C VAL A 99 -5.01 -11.21 7.77
N ASN A 100 -5.56 -10.03 8.08
CA ASN A 100 -5.82 -9.01 7.07
C ASN A 100 -4.54 -8.42 6.46
N ALA A 101 -3.48 -8.28 7.25
CA ALA A 101 -2.19 -7.81 6.76
C ALA A 101 -1.61 -8.82 5.77
N THR A 102 -1.60 -10.11 6.13
CA THR A 102 -1.13 -11.19 5.25
C THR A 102 -1.96 -11.29 3.97
N LEU A 103 -3.30 -11.29 4.08
CA LEU A 103 -4.17 -11.33 2.90
C LEU A 103 -4.02 -10.07 2.05
N GLY A 104 -3.86 -8.90 2.67
CA GLY A 104 -3.59 -7.65 1.98
C GLY A 104 -2.27 -7.68 1.22
N GLU A 105 -1.19 -8.21 1.81
CA GLU A 105 0.11 -8.37 1.16
C GLU A 105 0.03 -9.35 -0.04
N ILE A 106 -0.61 -10.51 0.15
CA ILE A 106 -0.86 -11.47 -0.95
C ILE A 106 -1.63 -10.80 -2.08
N MET A 107 -2.70 -10.07 -1.76
CA MET A 107 -3.53 -9.41 -2.76
C MET A 107 -2.79 -8.28 -3.50
N VAL A 108 -1.90 -7.54 -2.83
CA VAL A 108 -1.03 -6.56 -3.51
C VAL A 108 -0.12 -7.26 -4.52
N LEU A 109 0.45 -8.42 -4.20
CA LEU A 109 1.24 -9.20 -5.15
C LEU A 109 0.38 -9.70 -6.32
N VAL A 110 -0.84 -10.19 -6.06
CA VAL A 110 -1.78 -10.60 -7.11
C VAL A 110 -2.10 -9.44 -8.04
N VAL A 111 -2.44 -8.26 -7.50
CA VAL A 111 -2.73 -7.04 -8.28
C VAL A 111 -1.52 -6.60 -9.11
N ALA A 112 -0.31 -6.69 -8.56
CA ALA A 112 0.93 -6.34 -9.26
C ALA A 112 1.33 -7.36 -10.33
N LEU A 113 1.06 -8.65 -10.14
CA LEU A 113 1.45 -9.69 -11.09
C LEU A 113 0.38 -9.92 -12.18
N PHE A 114 -0.89 -9.66 -11.88
CA PHE A 114 -2.01 -9.87 -12.80
C PHE A 114 -1.81 -9.24 -14.21
N PRO A 115 -1.41 -7.96 -14.35
CA PRO A 115 -1.26 -7.36 -15.67
C PRO A 115 0.03 -7.77 -16.41
N VAL A 116 1.00 -8.43 -15.74
CA VAL A 116 2.36 -8.67 -16.28
C VAL A 116 2.32 -9.41 -17.62
N TYR A 117 1.51 -10.45 -17.73
CA TYR A 117 1.37 -11.21 -18.98
C TYR A 117 0.89 -10.31 -20.14
N TRP A 118 -0.11 -9.46 -19.90
CA TRP A 118 -0.68 -8.57 -20.92
C TRP A 118 0.24 -7.40 -21.27
N VAL A 119 0.97 -6.86 -20.29
CA VAL A 119 2.01 -5.87 -20.51
C VAL A 119 3.13 -6.44 -21.39
N PHE A 120 3.59 -7.66 -21.10
CA PHE A 120 4.59 -8.35 -21.92
C PHE A 120 4.12 -8.57 -23.36
N ARG A 121 2.86 -9.01 -23.53
CA ARG A 121 2.24 -9.22 -24.84
C ARG A 121 2.09 -7.94 -25.66
N THR A 122 1.98 -6.78 -25.00
CA THR A 122 1.93 -5.47 -25.67
C THR A 122 3.31 -5.09 -26.17
N ALA A 123 4.30 -5.05 -25.26
CA ALA A 123 5.70 -4.89 -25.61
C ALA A 123 6.60 -5.23 -24.41
N TRP A 124 7.65 -6.00 -24.64
CA TRP A 124 8.54 -6.48 -23.56
C TRP A 124 9.21 -5.34 -22.76
N TYR A 125 9.55 -4.21 -23.41
CA TYR A 125 10.19 -3.08 -22.72
C TYR A 125 9.26 -2.37 -21.72
N LEU A 126 7.93 -2.48 -21.91
CA LEU A 126 6.96 -1.95 -20.94
C LEU A 126 7.05 -2.69 -19.61
N LEU A 127 7.52 -3.95 -19.56
CA LEU A 127 7.78 -4.63 -18.30
C LEU A 127 8.86 -3.94 -17.48
N ILE A 128 9.93 -3.46 -18.13
CA ILE A 128 11.01 -2.74 -17.43
C ILE A 128 10.45 -1.46 -16.81
N ILE A 129 9.68 -0.70 -17.57
CA ILE A 129 9.02 0.53 -17.08
C ILE A 129 8.05 0.18 -15.94
N TYR A 130 7.22 -0.84 -16.12
CA TYR A 130 6.25 -1.32 -15.14
C TYR A 130 6.91 -1.66 -13.79
N PHE A 131 7.91 -2.53 -13.80
CA PHE A 131 8.62 -2.93 -12.60
C PHE A 131 9.45 -1.79 -11.99
N SER A 132 10.05 -0.92 -12.82
CA SER A 132 10.79 0.25 -12.32
C SER A 132 9.89 1.21 -11.57
N LEU A 133 8.68 1.48 -12.09
CA LEU A 133 7.71 2.35 -11.42
C LEU A 133 7.15 1.72 -10.14
N ILE A 134 6.89 0.41 -10.13
CA ILE A 134 6.52 -0.31 -8.91
C ILE A 134 7.63 -0.21 -7.87
N ALA A 135 8.87 -0.51 -8.25
CA ALA A 135 10.02 -0.42 -7.35
C ALA A 135 10.19 1.01 -6.80
N ALA A 136 10.05 2.03 -7.67
CA ALA A 136 10.09 3.42 -7.26
C ALA A 136 8.98 3.76 -6.25
N HIS A 137 7.74 3.32 -6.49
CA HIS A 137 6.64 3.47 -5.53
C HIS A 137 6.99 2.85 -4.17
N PHE A 138 7.42 1.59 -4.15
CA PHE A 138 7.78 0.89 -2.91
C PHE A 138 8.91 1.59 -2.16
N VAL A 139 9.98 1.98 -2.83
CA VAL A 139 11.12 2.68 -2.21
C VAL A 139 10.69 4.01 -1.60
N LEU A 140 9.94 4.83 -2.36
CA LEU A 140 9.44 6.13 -1.88
C LEU A 140 8.46 5.97 -0.73
N PHE A 141 7.52 5.03 -0.83
CA PHE A 141 6.50 4.81 0.18
C PHE A 141 7.10 4.26 1.49
N MET A 142 7.92 3.22 1.40
CA MET A 142 8.52 2.54 2.56
C MET A 142 9.44 3.45 3.36
N SER A 143 10.23 4.28 2.67
CA SER A 143 11.16 5.22 3.31
C SER A 143 10.45 6.41 3.96
N THR A 144 9.38 6.92 3.36
CA THR A 144 8.74 8.16 3.82
C THR A 144 7.58 7.94 4.80
N GLN A 145 6.84 6.83 4.66
CA GLN A 145 5.57 6.60 5.36
C GLN A 145 5.66 5.48 6.40
N CYS A 146 6.19 4.31 6.05
CA CYS A 146 6.13 3.11 6.91
C CYS A 146 6.78 3.29 8.28
N GLY A 147 7.87 4.05 8.37
CA GLY A 147 8.54 4.34 9.65
C GLY A 147 7.73 5.21 10.62
N LYS A 148 6.72 5.96 10.13
CA LYS A 148 5.88 6.88 10.92
C LYS A 148 4.50 6.32 11.24
N CYS A 149 4.13 5.19 10.65
CA CYS A 149 2.84 4.54 10.88
C CYS A 149 2.71 4.08 12.34
N SER A 150 1.51 4.14 12.93
CA SER A 150 1.28 3.69 14.32
C SER A 150 1.46 2.18 14.50
N TYR A 151 1.45 1.43 13.40
CA TYR A 151 1.68 -0.02 13.39
C TYR A 151 3.07 -0.39 12.88
N ASN A 152 4.01 0.57 12.84
CA ASN A 152 5.37 0.33 12.34
C ASN A 152 6.11 -0.78 13.12
N LYS A 153 5.81 -0.99 14.40
CA LYS A 153 6.39 -2.07 15.22
C LYS A 153 5.72 -3.43 15.01
N THR A 154 4.51 -3.48 14.45
CA THR A 154 3.72 -4.71 14.30
C THR A 154 3.70 -5.20 12.86
N CYS A 155 3.70 -4.29 11.88
CA CYS A 155 3.67 -4.61 10.46
C CYS A 155 5.09 -4.95 9.96
N PRO A 156 5.27 -6.04 9.18
CA PRO A 156 6.58 -6.44 8.64
C PRO A 156 7.28 -5.30 7.88
N ALA A 157 6.53 -4.56 7.07
CA ALA A 157 7.05 -3.42 6.32
C ALA A 157 7.61 -2.31 7.22
N GLY A 158 6.92 -2.00 8.32
CA GLY A 158 7.39 -1.02 9.30
C GLY A 158 8.63 -1.50 10.06
N GLN A 159 8.64 -2.78 10.47
CA GLN A 159 9.78 -3.38 11.15
C GLN A 159 11.03 -3.38 10.27
N PHE A 160 10.87 -3.65 8.97
CA PHE A 160 11.94 -3.56 7.99
C PHE A 160 12.52 -2.15 7.92
N THR A 161 11.68 -1.13 7.74
CA THR A 161 12.12 0.28 7.69
C THR A 161 12.84 0.70 8.98
N LEU A 162 12.30 0.34 10.15
CA LEU A 162 12.93 0.63 11.44
C LEU A 162 14.28 -0.06 11.62
N SER A 163 14.44 -1.26 11.06
CA SER A 163 15.71 -2.01 11.12
C SER A 163 16.76 -1.43 10.19
N CYS A 164 16.37 -1.02 8.97
CA CYS A 164 17.26 -0.32 8.05
C CYS A 164 17.74 1.01 8.63
N ARG A 165 16.84 1.79 9.23
CA ARG A 165 17.18 3.08 9.85
C ARG A 165 18.18 2.94 11.00
N ARG A 166 17.96 1.99 11.92
CA ARG A 166 18.90 1.69 13.01
C ARG A 166 20.30 1.33 12.50
N ARG A 167 20.39 0.58 11.40
CA ARG A 167 21.68 0.25 10.77
C ARG A 167 22.38 1.45 10.11
N GLN A 168 21.62 2.44 9.65
CA GLN A 168 22.20 3.68 9.11
C GLN A 168 22.75 4.56 10.22
N GLU A 169 21.99 4.72 11.31
CA GLU A 169 22.39 5.50 12.49
C GLU A 169 23.68 4.92 13.11
N ALA A 170 23.79 3.59 13.21
CA ALA A 170 24.99 2.91 13.72
C ALA A 170 26.24 2.99 12.81
N LYS A 171 26.11 3.45 11.56
CA LYS A 171 27.27 3.68 10.66
C LYS A 171 27.79 5.11 10.70
N THR A 172 27.03 6.02 11.31
CA THR A 172 27.35 7.44 11.46
C THR A 172 27.93 7.80 12.83
N GLU A 173 27.94 6.85 13.76
CA GLU A 173 28.66 6.89 15.04
C GLU A 173 30.05 6.27 14.89
#